data_AF-A0A8C6C1V1-F1
#
_entry.id   AF-A0A8C6C1V1-F1
#
_cell.length_a   1.000
_cell.length_b   1.000
_cell.length_c   1.000
_cell.angle_alpha   90.00
_cell.angle_beta   90.00
_cell.angle_gamma   90.00
#
_symmetry.space_group_name_H-M   'P 1'
#
loop_
_entity.id
_entity.type
_entity.pdbx_description
1 polymer ?
#
loop_
_entity_poly.entity_id
_entity_poly.type
_entity_poly.pdbx_seq_one_letter_code
_entity_poly.pdbx_strand_id
1 'polypeptide(L)'
;MFLQKELPAQLANTMREVNLLMGNNWTSVCLVPSWYRHSFLELLKYENKSTENPQVLYNFIQVLIKITNRNNNVVPIMVHGVIECKGKYGFQQQ
;
A
#
# COMPACT_ATOMS: atom_id res chain seq x y z
N MET A 1 -19.78 7.13 3.14
CA MET A 1 -19.64 6.07 4.17
C MET A 1 -18.91 4.81 3.68
N PHE A 2 -19.21 4.27 2.49
CA PHE A 2 -18.60 3.00 2.01
C PHE A 2 -17.06 3.04 1.88
N LEU A 3 -16.51 3.97 1.09
CA LEU A 3 -15.06 4.06 0.82
C LEU A 3 -14.20 4.32 2.07
N GLN A 4 -14.75 4.96 3.10
CA GLN A 4 -14.02 5.21 4.37
C GLN A 4 -13.71 3.91 5.12
N LYS A 5 -14.52 2.87 4.94
CA LYS A 5 -14.33 1.57 5.60
C LYS A 5 -13.72 0.53 4.67
N GLU A 6 -14.13 0.54 3.40
CA GLU A 6 -13.65 -0.42 2.41
C GLU A 6 -12.16 -0.19 2.07
N LEU A 7 -11.73 1.05 1.83
CA LEU A 7 -10.35 1.33 1.43
C LEU A 7 -9.31 0.93 2.50
N PRO A 8 -9.50 1.24 3.79
CA PRO A 8 -8.61 0.73 4.84
C PRO A 8 -8.59 -0.80 4.91
N ALA A 9 -9.75 -1.46 4.76
CA ALA A 9 -9.83 -2.91 4.80
C ALA A 9 -9.08 -3.55 3.61
N GLN A 10 -9.25 -3.01 2.40
CA GLN A 10 -8.52 -3.48 1.22
C GLN A 10 -7.01 -3.25 1.37
N LEU A 11 -6.60 -2.09 1.87
CA LEU A 11 -5.20 -1.78 2.18
C LEU A 11 -4.60 -2.75 3.21
N ALA A 12 -5.35 -3.08 4.27
CA ALA A 12 -4.91 -4.02 5.28
C ALA A 12 -4.72 -5.43 4.70
N ASN A 13 -5.60 -5.87 3.81
CA ASN A 13 -5.49 -7.15 3.13
C ASN A 13 -4.24 -7.18 2.22
N THR A 14 -4.05 -6.17 1.37
CA THR A 14 -2.85 -6.06 0.53
C THR A 14 -1.57 -6.00 1.35
N MET A 15 -1.55 -5.25 2.46
CA MET A 15 -0.39 -5.22 3.38
C MET A 15 -0.07 -6.60 3.95
N ARG A 16 -1.11 -7.36 4.34
CA ARG A 16 -0.93 -8.72 4.87
C ARG A 16 -0.36 -9.64 3.80
N GLU A 17 -0.90 -9.61 2.58
CA GLU A 17 -0.41 -10.42 1.46
C GLU A 17 1.05 -10.08 1.12
N VAL A 18 1.38 -8.79 1.02
CA VAL A 18 2.76 -8.35 0.76
C VAL A 18 3.69 -8.82 1.87
N ASN A 19 3.33 -8.68 3.15
CA ASN A 19 4.15 -9.16 4.26
C ASN A 19 4.35 -10.68 4.26
N LEU A 20 3.37 -11.46 3.79
CA LEU A 20 3.50 -12.92 3.68
C LEU A 20 4.42 -13.33 2.51
N LEU A 21 4.38 -12.59 1.40
CA LEU A 21 5.24 -12.82 0.23
C LEU A 21 6.68 -12.36 0.49
N MET A 22 6.82 -11.28 1.25
CA MET A 22 8.09 -10.70 1.65
C MET A 22 8.71 -11.48 2.80
N GLY A 23 9.33 -12.61 2.50
CA GLY A 23 10.34 -13.18 3.38
C GLY A 23 11.50 -12.20 3.60
N ASN A 24 12.39 -12.50 4.55
CA ASN A 24 13.50 -11.66 5.06
C ASN A 24 14.50 -11.15 3.98
N ASN A 25 14.31 -11.52 2.72
CA ASN A 25 15.34 -11.52 1.68
C ASN A 25 15.10 -10.52 0.55
N TRP A 26 13.98 -9.78 0.55
CA TRP A 26 13.61 -8.84 -0.52
C TRP A 26 13.89 -7.38 -0.13
N THR A 27 15.18 -7.03 -0.09
CA THR A 27 15.67 -5.71 0.33
C THR A 27 15.08 -4.55 -0.47
N SER A 28 14.88 -4.70 -1.78
CA SER A 28 14.26 -3.66 -2.62
C SER A 28 12.80 -3.36 -2.28
N VAL A 29 12.07 -4.32 -1.70
CA VAL A 29 10.63 -4.19 -1.47
C VAL A 29 10.33 -3.79 -0.03
N CYS A 30 11.34 -3.70 0.85
CA CYS A 30 11.21 -3.22 2.24
C CYS A 30 10.53 -1.85 2.40
N LEU A 31 10.54 -1.01 1.35
CA LEU A 31 9.90 0.31 1.37
C LEU A 31 8.36 0.23 1.20
N VAL A 32 7.86 -0.77 0.47
CA VAL A 32 6.44 -0.92 0.12
C VAL A 32 5.53 -1.05 1.36
N PRO A 33 5.86 -1.85 2.40
CA PRO A 33 5.08 -1.90 3.63
C PRO A 33 4.99 -0.55 4.37
N SER A 34 6.03 0.27 4.32
CA SER A 34 6.02 1.59 4.96
C SER A 34 5.03 2.54 4.28
N TRP A 35 4.95 2.49 2.95
CA TRP A 35 4.03 3.29 2.16
C TRP A 35 2.59 2.89 2.39
N TYR A 36 2.30 1.59 2.41
CA TYR A 36 0.97 1.10 2.73
C TYR A 36 0.55 1.45 4.16
N ARG A 37 1.46 1.34 5.15
CA ARG A 37 1.20 1.76 6.53
C ARG A 37 0.87 3.25 6.61
N HIS A 38 1.63 4.08 5.90
CA HIS A 38 1.40 5.52 5.88
C HIS A 38 0.03 5.84 5.25
N SER A 39 -0.30 5.24 4.11
CA SER A 39 -1.61 5.41 3.45
C SER A 39 -2.76 4.95 4.34
N PHE A 40 -2.60 3.84 5.06
CA PHE A 40 -3.59 3.34 6.01
C PHE A 40 -3.85 4.33 7.15
N LEU A 41 -2.79 4.87 7.77
CA LEU A 41 -2.93 5.87 8.84
C LEU A 41 -3.56 7.18 8.34
N GLU A 42 -3.31 7.58 7.10
CA GLU A 42 -3.97 8.75 6.51
C GLU A 42 -5.47 8.54 6.30
N LEU A 43 -5.90 7.35 5.88
CA LEU A 43 -7.33 7.02 5.73
C LEU A 43 -8.05 6.90 7.07
N LEU A 44 -7.40 6.31 8.08
CA LEU A 44 -8.00 6.10 9.40
C LEU A 44 -8.45 7.42 10.06
N LYS A 45 -7.80 8.54 9.73
CA LYS A 45 -8.17 9.89 10.18
C LYS A 45 -9.58 10.33 9.73
N TYR A 46 -10.19 9.61 8.79
CA TYR A 46 -11.52 9.92 8.24
C TYR A 46 -12.59 8.88 8.58
N GLU A 47 -12.26 7.83 9.35
CA GLU A 47 -13.20 6.76 9.69
C GLU A 47 -14.45 7.25 10.42
N ASN A 48 -14.27 8.18 11.37
CA ASN A 48 -15.35 8.72 12.22
C ASN A 48 -15.73 10.17 11.90
N LYS A 49 -15.29 10.71 10.76
CA LYS A 49 -15.60 12.10 10.38
C LYS A 49 -16.94 12.18 9.66
N SER A 50 -17.73 13.19 10.01
CA SER A 50 -19.02 13.44 9.35
C SER A 50 -18.84 13.69 7.85
N THR A 51 -19.57 12.91 7.05
CA THR A 51 -19.58 13.00 5.59
C THR A 51 -20.47 14.14 5.08
N GLU A 52 -21.23 14.77 5.96
CA GLU A 52 -22.13 15.89 5.63
C GLU A 52 -21.37 17.22 5.52
N ASN A 53 -20.13 17.28 6.04
CA ASN A 53 -19.28 18.46 5.93
C ASN A 53 -18.53 18.44 4.57
N PRO A 54 -18.79 19.40 3.66
CA PRO A 54 -18.17 19.43 2.33
C PRO A 54 -16.64 19.57 2.38
N GLN A 55 -16.11 20.26 3.40
CA GLN A 55 -14.66 20.44 3.58
C GLN A 55 -13.98 19.12 3.97
N VAL A 56 -14.65 18.30 4.80
CA VAL A 56 -14.16 16.97 5.16
C VAL A 56 -14.09 16.09 3.93
N LEU A 57 -15.13 16.12 3.09
CA LEU A 57 -15.19 15.36 1.84
C LEU A 57 -14.09 15.79 0.86
N TYR A 58 -13.90 17.10 0.67
CA TYR A 58 -12.84 17.62 -0.19
C TYR A 58 -11.46 17.17 0.30
N ASN A 59 -11.17 17.32 1.59
CA ASN A 59 -9.90 16.89 2.17
C ASN A 59 -9.68 15.37 2.05
N PHE A 60 -10.74 14.58 2.18
CA PHE A 60 -10.69 13.15 1.97
C PHE A 60 -10.31 12.81 0.52
N ILE A 61 -10.92 13.46 -0.48
CA ILE A 61 -10.56 13.28 -1.89
C ILE A 61 -9.10 13.63 -2.15
N GLN A 62 -8.59 14.72 -1.57
CA GLN A 62 -7.18 15.08 -1.68
C GLN A 62 -6.23 14.03 -1.10
N VAL A 63 -6.62 13.38 0.00
CA VAL A 63 -5.88 12.24 0.57
C VAL A 63 -5.91 11.04 -0.37
N LEU A 64 -7.06 10.74 -0.99
CA LEU A 64 -7.14 9.65 -1.97
C LEU A 64 -6.20 9.86 -3.16
N ILE A 65 -6.15 11.08 -3.71
CA ILE A 65 -5.22 11.43 -4.80
C ILE A 65 -3.77 11.19 -4.39
N LYS A 66 -3.40 11.62 -3.17
CA LYS A 66 -2.04 11.41 -2.64
C LYS A 66 -1.70 9.92 -2.49
N ILE A 67 -2.64 9.12 -2.00
CA ILE A 67 -2.46 7.67 -1.84
C ILE A 67 -2.27 7.01 -3.21
N THR A 68 -3.09 7.34 -4.20
CA THR A 68 -2.93 6.84 -5.58
C THR A 68 -1.54 7.18 -6.13
N ASN A 69 -1.11 8.44 -5.99
CA ASN A 69 0.20 8.87 -6.46
C ASN A 69 1.36 8.12 -5.77
N ARG A 70 1.25 7.85 -4.45
CA ARG A 70 2.24 7.04 -3.72
C ARG A 70 2.29 5.60 -4.23
N ASN A 71 1.14 5.05 -4.60
CA ASN A 71 1.03 3.68 -5.09
C ASN A 71 1.53 3.48 -6.52
N ASN A 72 1.70 4.55 -7.32
CA ASN A 72 2.23 4.45 -8.69
C ASN A 72 3.62 3.80 -8.77
N ASN A 73 4.44 3.95 -7.73
CA ASN A 73 5.78 3.39 -7.68
C ASN A 73 5.82 1.96 -7.10
N VAL A 74 4.69 1.43 -6.60
CA VAL A 74 4.65 0.09 -6.02
C VAL A 74 4.90 -0.99 -7.08
N VAL A 75 4.31 -0.85 -8.28
CA VAL A 75 4.48 -1.84 -9.34
C VAL A 75 5.95 -1.93 -9.80
N PRO A 76 6.64 -0.82 -10.16
CA PRO A 76 8.06 -0.87 -10.50
C PRO A 76 8.94 -1.47 -9.39
N ILE A 77 8.70 -1.10 -8.12
CA ILE A 77 9.48 -1.62 -6.99
C ILE A 77 9.25 -3.12 -6.77
N MET A 78 7.99 -3.57 -6.88
CA MET A 78 7.66 -4.98 -6.74
C MET A 78 8.30 -5.81 -7.86
N VAL A 79 8.30 -5.31 -9.09
CA VAL A 79 9.01 -5.93 -10.23
C VAL A 79 10.51 -6.02 -9.92
N HIS A 80 11.12 -4.95 -9.41
CA HIS A 80 12.54 -4.96 -9.05
C HIS A 80 12.85 -5.97 -7.94
N GLY A 81 11.97 -6.10 -6.94
CA GLY A 81 12.07 -7.12 -5.90
C GLY A 81 12.01 -8.55 -6.41
N VAL A 82 11.11 -8.84 -7.35
CA VAL A 82 11.01 -10.15 -7.99
C VAL A 82 12.27 -10.44 -8.81
N ILE A 83 12.84 -9.44 -9.51
CA ILE A 83 14.11 -9.58 -10.24
C ILE A 83 15.27 -9.83 -9.27
N GLU A 84 15.36 -9.08 -8.17
CA GLU A 84 16.40 -9.26 -7.14
C GLU A 84 16.31 -10.66 -6.51
N CYS A 85 15.09 -11.11 -6.20
CA CYS A 85 14.82 -12.46 -5.72
C CYS A 85 15.24 -13.49 -6.77
N LYS A 86 14.82 -13.35 -8.03
CA LYS A 86 15.24 -14.24 -9.12
C LYS A 86 16.74 -14.23 -9.35
N GLY A 87 17.45 -13.12 -9.14
CA GLY A 87 18.91 -13.06 -9.25
C GLY A 87 19.61 -13.75 -8.08
N LYS A 88 19.10 -13.58 -6.86
CA LYS A 88 19.63 -14.21 -5.63
C LYS A 88 19.34 -15.70 -5.55
N TYR A 89 18.17 -16.12 -6.01
CA TYR A 89 17.70 -17.52 -6.04
C TYR A 89 17.67 -18.09 -7.45
N GLY A 90 18.48 -17.52 -8.35
CA GLY A 90 18.56 -17.91 -9.76
C GLY A 90 18.50 -19.41 -9.89
N PHE A 91 17.51 -19.86 -10.68
CA PHE A 91 17.14 -21.25 -10.93
C PHE A 91 18.24 -22.23 -10.49
N GLN A 92 17.96 -23.00 -9.43
CA GLN A 92 18.55 -24.33 -9.32
C GLN A 92 18.02 -25.16 -10.51
N GLN A 93 18.48 -24.85 -11.73
CA GLN A 93 18.44 -25.77 -12.85
C GLN A 93 19.58 -26.75 -12.60
N GLN A 94 19.21 -27.88 -11.98
CA GLN A 94 19.81 -29.17 -12.28
C GLN A 94 19.70 -29.47 -13.77
#